data_AF-G1VI34-F1
#
_entry.id   AF-G1VI34-F1
#
_cell.length_a   1.000
_cell.length_b   1.000
_cell.length_c   1.000
_cell.angle_alpha   90.00
_cell.angle_beta   90.00
_cell.angle_gamma   90.00
#
_symmetry.space_group_name_H-M   'P 1'
#
loop_
_entity.id
_entity.type
_entity.pdbx_description
1 polymer ?
#
loop_
_entity_poly.entity_id
_entity_poly.type
_entity_poly.pdbx_seq_one_letter_code
_entity_poly.pdbx_strand_id
1 'polypeptide(L)'
;MKQTVTLLVFLLTMLSSCCNKTSSKLTENNPLDSLVLVDTVQMKTAFLSCIRDFVKQYPKDSTFILKAGYGYEDHGVISNGVYINNDIFVIQPAYNDAFMGGEWSIEDMYPSHYFKVDNRIVFLCSRSDSFMRQEKYKKAYHQIVPDSLHERYDDYAFILIEHNDNKATLLSSDEIRKRTISPISPFRKRIKFIPPKIK
;
A
#
# COMPACT_ATOMS: atom_id res chain seq x y z
N MET A 1 69.08 9.87 -3.59
CA MET A 1 68.32 9.29 -4.72
C MET A 1 67.49 8.06 -4.38
N LYS A 2 67.91 7.13 -3.50
CA LYS A 2 67.11 5.93 -3.19
C LYS A 2 65.82 6.22 -2.41
N GLN A 3 65.85 7.12 -1.43
CA GLN A 3 64.66 7.45 -0.60
C GLN A 3 63.55 8.20 -1.35
N THR A 4 63.88 9.03 -2.34
CA THR A 4 62.90 9.74 -3.16
C THR A 4 62.15 8.78 -4.12
N VAL A 5 62.83 7.74 -4.59
CA VAL A 5 62.21 6.69 -5.43
C VAL A 5 61.28 5.81 -4.61
N THR A 6 61.64 5.46 -3.37
CA THR A 6 60.77 4.67 -2.49
C THR A 6 59.49 5.40 -2.11
N LEU A 7 59.57 6.71 -1.84
CA LEU A 7 58.40 7.53 -1.53
C LEU A 7 57.44 7.66 -2.73
N LEU A 8 57.97 7.77 -3.95
CA LEU A 8 57.18 7.87 -5.18
C LEU A 8 56.43 6.56 -5.49
N VAL A 9 57.07 5.40 -5.28
CA VAL A 9 56.45 4.07 -5.48
C VAL A 9 55.37 3.79 -4.42
N PHE A 10 55.56 4.27 -3.18
CA PHE A 10 54.55 4.16 -2.13
C PHE A 10 53.34 5.08 -2.40
N LEU A 11 53.55 6.28 -2.97
CA LEU A 11 52.47 7.17 -3.37
C LEU A 11 51.67 6.62 -4.56
N LEU A 12 52.34 6.02 -5.54
CA LEU A 12 51.71 5.40 -6.72
C LEU A 12 50.86 4.17 -6.35
N THR A 13 51.26 3.39 -5.34
CA THR A 13 50.48 2.23 -4.85
C THR A 13 49.30 2.63 -3.95
N MET A 14 49.38 3.76 -3.25
CA MET A 14 48.25 4.33 -2.51
C MET A 14 47.21 5.01 -3.42
N LEU A 15 47.65 5.59 -4.56
CA LEU A 15 46.76 6.20 -5.55
C LEU A 15 46.03 5.15 -6.42
N SER A 16 46.62 3.97 -6.63
CA SER A 16 45.95 2.85 -7.34
C SER A 16 44.88 2.14 -6.49
N SER A 17 44.94 2.27 -5.16
CA SER A 17 43.92 1.73 -4.23
C SER A 17 42.69 2.65 -4.06
N CYS A 18 42.76 3.90 -4.56
CA CYS A 18 41.64 4.85 -4.56
C CYS A 18 40.89 4.93 -5.90
N CYS A 19 41.22 4.08 -6.87
CA CYS A 19 40.51 3.95 -8.16
C CYS A 19 39.80 2.60 -8.27
N ASN A 20 38.78 2.38 -7.44
CA ASN A 20 37.70 1.42 -7.72
C ASN A 20 36.33 2.11 -7.61
N LYS A 21 36.24 3.37 -8.04
CA LYS A 21 34.98 4.05 -8.35
C LYS A 21 34.74 4.07 -9.86
N THR A 22 34.64 2.89 -10.47
CA THR A 22 33.94 2.64 -11.75
C THR A 22 33.76 1.14 -11.93
N SER A 23 33.00 0.53 -11.03
CA SER A 23 32.05 -0.48 -11.48
C SER A 23 30.69 0.02 -11.07
N SER A 24 30.09 0.83 -11.94
CA SER A 24 28.65 0.92 -12.05
C SER A 24 28.12 -0.47 -12.40
N LYS A 25 28.08 -1.38 -11.42
CA LYS A 25 26.87 -2.17 -11.30
C LYS A 25 25.81 -1.16 -10.84
N LEU A 26 25.15 -0.52 -11.80
CA LEU A 26 23.71 -0.46 -11.68
C LEU A 26 23.28 -1.93 -11.52
N THR A 27 23.29 -2.44 -10.30
CA THR A 27 22.15 -3.27 -9.94
C THR A 27 20.99 -2.33 -10.17
N GLU A 28 20.24 -2.57 -11.25
CA GLU A 28 18.86 -2.16 -11.30
C GLU A 28 18.23 -2.75 -10.03
N ASN A 29 18.29 -1.99 -8.93
CA ASN A 29 17.65 -2.37 -7.70
C ASN A 29 16.18 -2.50 -8.08
N ASN A 30 15.62 -3.70 -7.94
CA ASN A 30 14.24 -3.92 -8.26
C ASN A 30 13.43 -2.95 -7.38
N PRO A 31 12.55 -2.12 -7.94
CA PRO A 31 11.84 -1.11 -7.15
C PRO A 31 11.06 -1.74 -5.98
N LEU A 32 10.68 -3.02 -6.10
CA LEU A 32 10.04 -3.79 -5.04
C LEU A 32 10.95 -4.11 -3.85
N ASP A 33 12.28 -4.02 -3.98
CA ASP A 33 13.24 -4.25 -2.88
C ASP A 33 13.06 -3.24 -1.74
N SER A 34 12.40 -2.11 -2.03
CA SER A 34 12.07 -1.10 -1.05
C SER A 34 10.82 -1.44 -0.21
N LEU A 35 10.02 -2.43 -0.66
CA LEU A 35 8.73 -2.82 -0.12
C LEU A 35 8.78 -4.21 0.54
N VAL A 36 7.79 -4.50 1.39
CA VAL A 36 7.66 -5.77 2.10
C VAL A 36 6.68 -6.67 1.36
N LEU A 37 7.15 -7.85 0.93
CA LEU A 37 6.29 -8.89 0.38
C LEU A 37 5.50 -9.57 1.51
N VAL A 38 4.18 -9.58 1.36
CA VAL A 38 3.26 -10.26 2.28
C VAL A 38 3.00 -11.67 1.79
N ASP A 39 3.14 -12.63 2.70
CA ASP A 39 2.69 -14.01 2.48
C ASP A 39 1.16 -14.08 2.58
N THR A 40 0.52 -14.63 1.55
CA THR A 40 -0.93 -14.74 1.44
C THR A 40 -1.48 -16.09 1.89
N VAL A 41 -0.63 -17.02 2.37
CA VAL A 41 -1.04 -18.37 2.80
C VAL A 41 -2.15 -18.35 3.85
N GLN A 42 -2.16 -17.37 4.75
CA GLN A 42 -3.17 -17.24 5.80
C GLN A 42 -4.39 -16.40 5.38
N MET A 43 -4.38 -15.79 4.20
CA MET A 43 -5.53 -15.03 3.71
C MET A 43 -6.65 -15.97 3.28
N LYS A 44 -7.90 -15.54 3.52
CA LYS A 44 -9.08 -16.31 3.11
C LYS A 44 -9.08 -16.53 1.60
N THR A 45 -9.27 -17.76 1.15
CA THR A 45 -9.20 -18.09 -0.28
C THR A 45 -10.33 -17.44 -1.07
N ALA A 46 -11.51 -17.23 -0.46
CA ALA A 46 -12.60 -16.47 -1.08
C ALA A 46 -12.20 -15.01 -1.32
N PHE A 47 -11.50 -14.39 -0.36
CA PHE A 47 -11.01 -13.01 -0.49
C PHE A 47 -9.99 -12.87 -1.62
N LEU A 48 -9.00 -13.79 -1.68
CA LEU A 48 -8.04 -13.85 -2.77
C LEU A 48 -8.70 -14.12 -4.13
N SER A 49 -9.81 -14.86 -4.16
CA SER A 49 -10.57 -15.10 -5.39
C SER A 49 -11.26 -13.82 -5.88
N CYS A 50 -11.89 -13.04 -5.01
CA CYS A 50 -12.44 -11.73 -5.37
C CYS A 50 -11.37 -10.78 -5.93
N ILE A 51 -10.19 -10.74 -5.31
CA ILE A 51 -9.06 -9.94 -5.81
C ILE A 51 -8.66 -10.40 -7.22
N ARG A 52 -8.52 -11.73 -7.41
CA ARG A 52 -8.17 -12.30 -8.73
C ARG A 52 -9.22 -11.96 -9.79
N ASP A 53 -10.49 -12.08 -9.46
CA ASP A 53 -11.60 -11.80 -10.38
C ASP A 53 -11.67 -10.33 -10.75
N PHE A 54 -11.38 -9.42 -9.81
CA PHE A 54 -11.23 -7.99 -10.11
C PHE A 54 -10.04 -7.75 -11.04
N VAL A 55 -8.85 -8.23 -10.68
CA VAL A 55 -7.61 -8.03 -11.46
C VAL A 55 -7.74 -8.50 -12.92
N LYS A 56 -8.46 -9.60 -13.15
CA LYS A 56 -8.72 -10.13 -14.51
C LYS A 56 -9.53 -9.19 -15.40
N GLN A 57 -10.35 -8.31 -14.82
CA GLN A 57 -11.16 -7.33 -15.57
C GLN A 57 -10.29 -6.23 -16.21
N TYR A 58 -9.06 -6.07 -15.73
CA TYR A 58 -8.13 -5.00 -16.12
C TYR A 58 -6.87 -5.57 -16.78
N PRO A 59 -6.94 -6.23 -17.96
CA PRO A 59 -5.81 -6.96 -18.53
C PRO A 59 -4.59 -6.10 -18.90
N LYS A 60 -4.75 -4.77 -18.99
CA LYS A 60 -3.67 -3.83 -19.31
C LYS A 60 -2.93 -3.34 -18.06
N ASP A 61 -3.51 -3.52 -16.88
CA ASP A 61 -2.98 -3.02 -15.61
C ASP A 61 -2.19 -4.12 -14.89
N SER A 62 -0.95 -3.79 -14.50
CA SER A 62 -0.03 -4.69 -13.81
C SER A 62 -0.03 -4.52 -12.29
N THR A 63 -0.62 -3.44 -11.80
CA THR A 63 -0.54 -2.97 -10.41
C THR A 63 -1.91 -2.52 -9.91
N PHE A 64 -2.22 -2.84 -8.65
CA PHE A 64 -3.51 -2.59 -8.02
C PHE A 64 -3.32 -2.11 -6.59
N ILE A 65 -4.33 -1.45 -6.05
CA ILE A 65 -4.37 -0.96 -4.67
C ILE A 65 -5.51 -1.66 -3.95
N LEU A 66 -5.22 -2.18 -2.76
CA LEU A 66 -6.20 -2.71 -1.82
C LEU A 66 -6.14 -1.91 -0.52
N LYS A 67 -7.25 -1.28 -0.15
CA LYS A 67 -7.37 -0.48 1.07
C LYS A 67 -8.61 -0.85 1.88
N ALA A 68 -8.58 -0.60 3.17
CA ALA A 68 -9.76 -0.76 4.02
C ALA A 68 -10.82 0.28 3.64
N GLY A 69 -12.07 -0.14 3.48
CA GLY A 69 -13.23 0.73 3.26
C GLY A 69 -13.83 1.27 4.57
N TYR A 70 -13.37 0.78 5.72
CA TYR A 70 -13.79 1.18 7.07
C TYR A 70 -15.30 1.16 7.31
N GLY A 71 -15.99 0.25 6.64
CA GLY A 71 -17.41 -0.02 6.82
C GLY A 71 -17.68 -1.51 6.99
N TYR A 72 -18.83 -1.81 7.56
CA TYR A 72 -19.37 -3.16 7.70
C TYR A 72 -20.88 -3.14 7.43
N GLU A 73 -21.42 -4.27 6.98
CA GLU A 73 -22.85 -4.48 6.85
C GLU A 73 -23.43 -4.90 8.21
N ASP A 74 -24.32 -4.07 8.74
CA ASP A 74 -24.99 -4.36 10.02
C ASP A 74 -26.14 -5.34 9.79
N HIS A 75 -25.97 -6.57 10.31
CA HIS A 75 -26.99 -7.61 10.26
C HIS A 75 -27.88 -7.64 11.53
N GLY A 76 -27.77 -6.66 12.42
CA GLY A 76 -28.66 -6.47 13.55
C GLY A 76 -28.49 -7.46 14.71
N VAL A 77 -27.44 -8.29 14.72
CA VAL A 77 -27.16 -9.23 15.81
C VAL A 77 -26.19 -8.61 16.80
N ILE A 78 -26.57 -8.48 18.06
CA ILE A 78 -25.81 -7.80 19.10
C ILE A 78 -25.18 -8.81 20.06
N SER A 79 -23.86 -8.73 20.22
CA SER A 79 -23.15 -9.23 21.41
C SER A 79 -22.14 -8.17 21.84
N ASN A 80 -22.20 -7.71 23.09
CA ASN A 80 -21.33 -6.67 23.67
C ASN A 80 -21.21 -5.34 22.89
N GLY A 81 -22.28 -4.93 22.20
CA GLY A 81 -22.46 -3.54 21.76
C GLY A 81 -22.21 -3.23 20.28
N VAL A 82 -21.46 -4.05 19.54
CA VAL A 82 -21.44 -4.09 18.05
C VAL A 82 -20.85 -5.45 17.64
N TYR A 83 -21.57 -6.25 16.85
CA TYR A 83 -21.01 -7.46 16.24
C TYR A 83 -20.64 -7.18 14.79
N ILE A 84 -19.45 -6.62 14.59
CA ILE A 84 -18.87 -6.48 13.25
C ILE A 84 -18.43 -7.87 12.84
N ASN A 85 -19.19 -8.47 11.91
CA ASN A 85 -18.96 -9.82 11.41
C ASN A 85 -18.37 -9.86 10.01
N ASN A 86 -18.21 -8.70 9.41
CA ASN A 86 -17.69 -8.52 8.08
C ASN A 86 -16.94 -7.21 8.00
N ASP A 87 -16.03 -7.12 7.04
CA ASP A 87 -15.36 -5.87 6.68
C ASP A 87 -15.52 -5.60 5.19
N ILE A 88 -15.45 -4.33 4.83
CA ILE A 88 -15.40 -3.89 3.44
C ILE A 88 -13.99 -3.41 3.12
N PHE A 89 -13.46 -3.93 2.02
CA PHE A 89 -12.24 -3.45 1.38
C PHE A 89 -12.59 -2.77 0.06
N VAL A 90 -11.73 -1.86 -0.39
CA VAL A 90 -11.81 -1.24 -1.71
C VAL A 90 -10.60 -1.70 -2.52
N ILE A 91 -10.85 -2.11 -3.76
CA ILE A 91 -9.82 -2.49 -4.73
C ILE A 91 -9.95 -1.66 -6.00
N GLN A 92 -8.82 -1.23 -6.56
CA GLN A 92 -8.76 -0.41 -7.78
C GLN A 92 -7.43 -0.62 -8.51
N PRO A 93 -7.31 -0.31 -9.82
CA PRO A 93 -6.03 -0.16 -10.48
C PRO A 93 -5.15 0.88 -9.78
N ALA A 94 -3.84 0.69 -9.80
CA ALA A 94 -2.89 1.68 -9.29
C ALA A 94 -2.51 2.67 -10.38
N TYR A 95 -2.62 3.96 -10.07
CA TYR A 95 -2.19 5.08 -10.93
C TYR A 95 -1.57 6.16 -10.04
N ASN A 96 -0.73 7.04 -10.60
CA ASN A 96 0.05 7.99 -9.79
C ASN A 96 -0.83 8.89 -8.91
N ASP A 97 -1.97 9.36 -9.43
CA ASP A 97 -2.90 10.20 -8.68
C ASP A 97 -3.58 9.47 -7.49
N ALA A 98 -3.60 8.13 -7.49
CA ALA A 98 -4.13 7.35 -6.36
C ALA A 98 -3.29 7.48 -5.09
N PHE A 99 -2.07 8.01 -5.20
CA PHE A 99 -1.14 8.28 -4.11
C PHE A 99 -0.84 9.79 -3.97
N MET A 100 -1.50 10.64 -4.76
CA MET A 100 -1.30 12.09 -4.72
C MET A 100 -1.92 12.67 -3.45
N GLY A 101 -1.06 12.92 -2.47
CA GLY A 101 -1.46 13.36 -1.14
C GLY A 101 -0.74 12.61 -0.03
N GLY A 102 -0.05 11.51 -0.33
CA GLY A 102 0.58 10.62 0.66
C GLY A 102 1.63 11.23 1.58
N GLU A 103 2.23 12.34 1.19
CA GLU A 103 3.13 13.13 2.03
C GLU A 103 2.39 13.99 3.06
N TRP A 104 1.07 14.20 2.86
CA TRP A 104 0.23 15.17 3.58
C TRP A 104 -1.11 14.58 4.07
N SER A 105 -1.39 13.30 3.80
CA SER A 105 -2.65 12.59 4.07
C SER A 105 -2.41 11.26 4.77
N ILE A 106 -3.34 10.86 5.64
CA ILE A 106 -3.33 9.56 6.34
C ILE A 106 -4.05 8.49 5.49
N GLU A 107 -4.56 8.82 4.30
CA GLU A 107 -5.29 7.84 3.47
C GLU A 107 -4.63 7.59 2.10
N ASP A 108 -3.89 8.56 1.57
CA ASP A 108 -3.36 8.52 0.19
C ASP A 108 -1.84 8.27 0.13
N MET A 109 -1.30 7.53 1.11
CA MET A 109 0.14 7.24 1.24
C MET A 109 0.65 6.17 0.28
N TYR A 110 1.95 6.13 0.05
CA TYR A 110 2.62 5.05 -0.69
C TYR A 110 2.71 3.81 0.21
N PRO A 111 2.00 2.71 -0.12
CA PRO A 111 2.00 1.52 0.73
C PRO A 111 3.38 0.88 0.85
N SER A 112 3.76 0.47 2.06
CA SER A 112 5.05 -0.22 2.26
C SER A 112 4.98 -1.72 1.99
N HIS A 113 3.77 -2.27 1.87
CA HIS A 113 3.52 -3.71 1.72
C HIS A 113 2.82 -4.02 0.39
N TYR A 114 3.12 -5.20 -0.15
CA TYR A 114 2.44 -5.71 -1.34
C TYR A 114 2.38 -7.24 -1.32
N PHE A 115 1.50 -7.81 -2.14
CA PHE A 115 1.51 -9.23 -2.50
C PHE A 115 1.30 -9.41 -4.00
N LYS A 116 1.39 -10.64 -4.49
CA LYS A 116 1.17 -10.97 -5.89
C LYS A 116 -0.05 -11.87 -6.09
N VAL A 117 -0.84 -11.56 -7.12
CA VAL A 117 -1.92 -12.42 -7.63
C VAL A 117 -1.75 -12.51 -9.13
N ASP A 118 -1.65 -13.73 -9.66
CA ASP A 118 -1.49 -14.00 -11.10
C ASP A 118 -0.37 -13.15 -11.76
N ASN A 119 0.78 -13.08 -11.07
CA ASN A 119 1.96 -12.28 -11.44
C ASN A 119 1.76 -10.75 -11.49
N ARG A 120 0.66 -10.25 -10.92
CA ARG A 120 0.37 -8.81 -10.78
C ARG A 120 0.56 -8.35 -9.35
N ILE A 121 0.91 -7.08 -9.17
CA ILE A 121 1.21 -6.50 -7.86
C ILE A 121 -0.07 -5.94 -7.26
N VAL A 122 -0.35 -6.28 -6.01
CA VAL A 122 -1.42 -5.66 -5.22
C VAL A 122 -0.78 -4.99 -4.02
N PHE A 123 -0.81 -3.66 -3.99
CA PHE A 123 -0.34 -2.84 -2.88
C PHE A 123 -1.37 -2.88 -1.74
N LEU A 124 -0.89 -3.06 -0.51
CA LEU A 124 -1.73 -3.16 0.66
C LEU A 124 -1.60 -1.89 1.50
N CYS A 125 -2.59 -0.99 1.41
CA CYS A 125 -2.59 0.23 2.20
C CYS A 125 -2.86 -0.07 3.68
N SER A 126 -1.93 0.35 4.54
CA SER A 126 -2.11 0.30 5.99
C SER A 126 -1.98 1.69 6.59
N ARG A 127 -2.75 1.99 7.65
CA ARG A 127 -2.56 3.22 8.43
C ARG A 127 -1.16 3.34 9.03
N SER A 128 -0.46 2.21 9.22
CA SER A 128 0.93 2.25 9.71
C SER A 128 1.87 2.97 8.75
N ASP A 129 1.54 3.00 7.45
CA ASP A 129 2.40 3.60 6.44
C ASP A 129 2.52 5.14 6.63
N SER A 130 1.55 5.80 7.27
CA SER A 130 1.60 7.25 7.55
C SER A 130 2.70 7.63 8.53
N PHE A 131 3.19 6.67 9.31
CA PHE A 131 4.28 6.87 10.27
C PHE A 131 5.65 6.56 9.68
N MET A 132 5.71 6.17 8.41
CA MET A 132 6.95 5.81 7.71
C MET A 132 7.45 6.97 6.83
N ARG A 133 8.75 7.00 6.54
CA ARG A 133 9.35 7.99 5.63
C ARG A 133 8.92 7.75 4.17
N GLN A 134 7.98 8.55 3.70
CA GLN A 134 7.31 8.36 2.40
C GLN A 134 8.22 8.57 1.19
N GLU A 135 9.30 9.35 1.30
CA GLU A 135 10.21 9.66 0.18
C GLU A 135 10.89 8.41 -0.38
N LYS A 136 11.12 7.41 0.47
CA LYS A 136 11.69 6.11 0.05
C LYS A 136 10.72 5.38 -0.88
N TYR A 137 9.45 5.31 -0.49
CA TYR A 137 8.44 4.56 -1.23
C TYR A 137 8.04 5.29 -2.51
N LYS A 138 7.86 6.61 -2.45
CA LYS A 138 7.57 7.45 -3.62
C LYS A 138 8.49 7.14 -4.82
N LYS A 139 9.80 7.02 -4.58
CA LYS A 139 10.78 6.69 -5.64
C LYS A 139 10.53 5.32 -6.28
N ALA A 140 10.14 4.32 -5.51
CA ALA A 140 9.82 3.00 -6.02
C ALA A 140 8.51 3.00 -6.81
N TYR A 141 7.49 3.71 -6.33
CA TYR A 141 6.18 3.77 -6.98
C TYR A 141 6.27 4.46 -8.34
N HIS A 142 7.04 5.54 -8.50
CA HIS A 142 7.29 6.15 -9.80
C HIS A 142 7.94 5.21 -10.84
N GLN A 143 8.58 4.13 -10.40
CA GLN A 143 9.16 3.12 -11.30
C GLN A 143 8.20 1.94 -11.56
N ILE A 144 7.27 1.67 -10.65
CA ILE A 144 6.36 0.52 -10.71
C ILE A 144 5.01 0.88 -11.35
N VAL A 145 4.47 2.04 -10.99
CA VAL A 145 3.13 2.49 -11.37
C VAL A 145 3.23 3.32 -12.64
N PRO A 146 2.42 3.01 -13.67
CA PRO A 146 2.46 3.74 -14.93
C PRO A 146 2.06 5.21 -14.72
N ASP A 147 2.76 6.10 -15.43
CA ASP A 147 2.56 7.56 -15.41
C ASP A 147 1.34 8.02 -16.24
N SER A 148 0.36 7.12 -16.43
CA SER A 148 -0.84 7.42 -17.20
C SER A 148 -1.79 8.29 -16.38
N LEU A 149 -2.24 9.41 -16.96
CA LEU A 149 -3.48 10.07 -16.54
C LEU A 149 -4.61 9.04 -16.65
N HIS A 150 -5.07 8.54 -15.51
CA HIS A 150 -6.18 7.61 -15.47
C HIS A 150 -7.47 8.43 -15.53
N GLU A 151 -8.23 8.33 -16.63
CA GLU A 151 -9.52 9.01 -16.81
C GLU A 151 -10.66 8.43 -15.94
N ARG A 152 -10.35 7.57 -14.96
CA ARG A 152 -11.32 6.65 -14.39
C ARG A 152 -11.30 6.63 -12.87
N TYR A 153 -11.83 7.70 -12.28
CA TYR A 153 -12.10 7.76 -10.84
C TYR A 153 -13.16 6.74 -10.38
N ASP A 154 -13.93 6.15 -11.30
CA ASP A 154 -14.98 5.17 -11.01
C ASP A 154 -14.53 3.69 -11.18
N ASP A 155 -13.26 3.44 -11.53
CA ASP A 155 -12.73 2.09 -11.72
C ASP A 155 -12.28 1.48 -10.38
N TYR A 156 -13.24 1.28 -9.47
CA TYR A 156 -13.03 0.59 -8.21
C TYR A 156 -14.18 -0.37 -7.90
N ALA A 157 -13.88 -1.38 -7.10
CA ALA A 157 -14.86 -2.31 -6.55
C ALA A 157 -14.69 -2.44 -5.04
N PHE A 158 -15.69 -3.02 -4.40
CA PHE A 158 -15.70 -3.32 -2.98
C PHE A 158 -15.60 -4.83 -2.79
N ILE A 159 -14.91 -5.26 -1.73
CA ILE A 159 -14.88 -6.65 -1.32
C ILE A 159 -15.46 -6.73 0.08
N LEU A 160 -16.64 -7.33 0.21
CA LEU A 160 -17.24 -7.65 1.51
C LEU A 160 -16.71 -9.02 1.93
N ILE A 161 -16.01 -9.10 3.06
CA ILE A 161 -15.46 -10.34 3.61
C ILE A 161 -16.11 -10.67 4.95
N GLU A 162 -16.57 -11.91 5.13
CA GLU A 162 -17.12 -12.38 6.40
C GLU A 162 -15.99 -12.85 7.34
N HIS A 163 -16.07 -12.57 8.63
CA HIS A 163 -15.03 -12.90 9.62
C HIS A 163 -15.04 -14.38 10.01
N ASN A 164 -16.20 -15.00 10.14
CA ASN A 164 -16.32 -16.36 10.68
C ASN A 164 -16.26 -17.45 9.61
N ASP A 165 -16.50 -17.11 8.34
CA ASP A 165 -16.55 -18.07 7.23
C ASP A 165 -15.56 -17.72 6.13
N ASN A 166 -15.17 -18.70 5.31
CA ASN A 166 -14.39 -18.44 4.09
C ASN A 166 -15.29 -17.92 2.97
N LYS A 167 -15.90 -16.74 3.19
CA LYS A 167 -16.86 -16.11 2.29
C LYS A 167 -16.45 -14.66 2.05
N ALA A 168 -16.42 -14.29 0.77
CA ALA A 168 -16.21 -12.93 0.32
C ALA A 168 -17.04 -12.67 -0.94
N THR A 169 -17.46 -11.43 -1.15
CA THR A 169 -18.22 -11.01 -2.33
C THR A 169 -17.58 -9.77 -2.94
N LEU A 170 -17.29 -9.82 -4.25
CA LEU A 170 -16.91 -8.66 -5.02
C LEU A 170 -18.18 -7.88 -5.40
N LEU A 171 -18.21 -6.59 -5.09
CA LEU A 171 -19.38 -5.73 -5.23
C LEU A 171 -18.99 -4.49 -6.06
N SER A 172 -19.84 -4.12 -7.00
CA SER A 172 -19.79 -2.83 -7.68
C SER A 172 -20.25 -1.69 -6.78
N SER A 173 -19.98 -0.45 -7.21
CA SER A 173 -20.49 0.77 -6.56
C SER A 173 -22.02 0.82 -6.45
N ASP A 174 -22.74 0.24 -7.41
CA ASP A 174 -24.21 0.20 -7.35
C ASP A 174 -24.74 -0.87 -6.39
N GLU A 175 -24.02 -1.98 -6.22
CA GLU A 175 -24.38 -3.03 -5.26
C GLU A 175 -24.10 -2.59 -3.84
N ILE A 176 -22.96 -1.94 -3.57
CA ILE A 176 -22.65 -1.47 -2.21
C ILE A 176 -23.64 -0.40 -1.74
N ARG A 177 -24.10 0.49 -2.64
CA ARG A 177 -25.08 1.55 -2.34
C ARG A 177 -26.45 1.00 -1.93
N LYS A 178 -26.77 -0.23 -2.33
CA LYS A 178 -28.02 -0.92 -1.96
C LYS A 178 -27.92 -1.58 -0.58
N ARG A 179 -26.72 -1.68 0.00
CA ARG A 179 -26.49 -2.30 1.31
C ARG A 179 -26.50 -1.25 2.43
N THR A 180 -26.87 -1.69 3.63
CA THR A 180 -26.81 -0.84 4.83
C THR A 180 -25.42 -0.95 5.46
N ILE A 181 -24.52 -0.07 5.02
CA ILE A 181 -23.14 -0.05 5.50
C ILE A 181 -22.99 0.98 6.63
N SER A 182 -22.54 0.51 7.79
CA SER A 182 -22.22 1.31 8.95
C SER A 182 -20.70 1.54 9.03
N PRO A 183 -20.23 2.73 9.46
CA PRO A 183 -18.81 2.97 9.65
C PRO A 183 -18.28 2.22 10.89
N ILE A 184 -17.05 1.69 10.81
CA ILE A 184 -16.40 0.97 11.93
C ILE A 184 -16.22 1.87 13.17
N SER A 185 -16.07 3.19 12.98
CA SER A 185 -16.13 4.16 14.07
C SER A 185 -17.30 5.11 13.84
N PRO A 186 -18.29 5.16 14.75
CA PRO A 186 -19.29 6.22 14.69
C PRO A 186 -18.59 7.58 14.88
N PHE A 187 -19.10 8.63 14.24
CA PHE A 187 -18.66 9.99 14.52
C PHE A 187 -18.84 10.25 16.02
N ARG A 188 -17.74 10.49 16.73
CA ARG A 188 -17.81 10.84 18.15
C ARG A 188 -18.62 12.13 18.27
N LYS A 189 -19.64 12.14 19.15
CA LYS A 189 -20.34 13.37 19.51
C LYS A 189 -19.30 14.42 19.92
N ARG A 190 -19.37 15.61 19.33
CA ARG A 190 -18.46 16.72 19.63
C ARG A 190 -18.52 17.02 21.13
N ILE A 191 -17.50 16.61 21.88
CA ILE A 191 -17.37 17.00 23.28
C ILE A 191 -16.94 18.47 23.26
N LYS A 192 -17.75 19.35 23.84
CA LYS A 192 -17.35 20.76 24.03
C LYS A 192 -16.21 20.76 25.05
N PHE A 193 -14.99 20.97 24.59
CA PHE A 193 -13.83 21.11 25.47
C PHE A 193 -14.07 22.28 26.44
N ILE A 194 -14.04 21.99 27.73
CA ILE A 194 -14.06 23.00 28.79
C ILE A 194 -12.65 23.05 29.35
N PRO A 195 -11.86 24.11 29.08
CA PRO A 195 -10.51 24.21 29.62
C PRO A 195 -10.55 24.26 31.16
N PRO A 196 -9.55 23.68 31.84
CA PRO A 196 -9.45 23.81 33.29
C PRO A 196 -9.29 25.28 33.68
N LYS A 197 -9.90 25.68 34.80
CA LYS A 197 -9.67 27.01 35.38
C LYS A 197 -8.21 27.09 35.81
N ILE A 198 -7.47 28.06 35.29
CA ILE A 198 -6.14 28.41 35.78
C ILE A 198 -6.32 28.90 37.22
N LYS A 199 -5.59 28.30 38.16
CA LYS A 199 -5.50 28.75 39.56
C LYS A 199 -4.39 29.76 39.71
#